data_AF-A0A847DGX1-F1
#
_entry.id   AF-A0A847DGX1-F1
#
_cell.length_a   1.000
_cell.length_b   1.000
_cell.length_c   1.000
_cell.angle_alpha   90.00
_cell.angle_beta   90.00
_cell.angle_gamma   90.00
#
_symmetry.space_group_name_H-M   'P 1'
#
loop_
_entity.id
_entity.type
_entity.pdbx_description
1 polymer ?
#
loop_
_entity_poly.entity_id
_entity_poly.type
_entity_poly.pdbx_seq_one_letter_code
_entity_poly.pdbx_strand_id
1 'polypeptide(L)'
;MICFIQQGHSGPINIGYTQEDPEIRLSLLEKASPEKLKLLGSIEGTPEKEAQLHNFFQSYRLNGEWFNPDSKFLYCILTLLLNKDLQIESVEEIKNSDFIVGTLGTLSEERAKVIEKFERDYISNLLEICKGSINKSAQIAGISTRQLHKLMTKYRIIKEKYKYS
;
A
#
# COMPACT_ATOMS: atom_id res chain seq x y z
N MET A 1 13.23 -13.11 -13.13
CA MET A 1 12.28 -12.40 -12.26
C MET A 1 11.82 -11.11 -12.94
N ILE A 2 10.59 -10.68 -12.68
CA ILE A 2 10.10 -9.36 -13.06
C ILE A 2 10.20 -8.46 -11.83
N CYS A 3 10.92 -7.34 -11.94
CA CYS A 3 11.14 -6.37 -10.88
C CYS A 3 10.23 -5.16 -11.06
N PHE A 4 9.74 -4.61 -9.95
CA PHE A 4 9.01 -3.35 -9.89
C PHE A 4 9.84 -2.35 -9.10
N ILE A 5 10.42 -1.36 -9.78
CA ILE A 5 11.37 -0.40 -9.18
C ILE A 5 10.80 1.01 -9.30
N GLN A 6 10.63 1.69 -8.17
CA GLN A 6 10.09 3.04 -8.10
C GLN A 6 11.20 4.09 -8.06
N GLN A 7 11.04 5.18 -8.81
CA GLN A 7 11.89 6.36 -8.70
C GLN A 7 11.36 7.31 -7.62
N GLY A 8 12.21 7.68 -6.65
CA GLY A 8 11.84 8.57 -5.55
C GLY A 8 10.70 8.02 -4.68
N HIS A 9 9.96 8.91 -4.02
CA HIS A 9 8.86 8.52 -3.11
C HIS A 9 7.54 8.22 -3.85
N SER A 10 7.22 9.02 -4.87
CA SER A 10 5.95 8.99 -5.61
C SER A 10 6.14 9.01 -7.13
N GLY A 11 7.37 8.79 -7.58
CA GLY A 11 7.72 8.84 -9.00
C GLY A 11 7.38 7.55 -9.74
N PRO A 12 7.72 7.51 -11.04
CA PRO A 12 7.36 6.42 -11.93
C PRO A 12 7.91 5.06 -11.49
N ILE A 13 7.23 4.00 -11.92
CA ILE A 13 7.63 2.62 -11.64
C ILE A 13 8.13 1.97 -12.92
N ASN A 14 9.33 1.43 -12.87
CA ASN A 14 9.91 0.57 -13.90
C ASN A 14 9.43 -0.87 -13.70
N ILE A 15 9.02 -1.51 -14.79
CA ILE A 15 8.76 -2.96 -14.85
C ILE A 15 9.82 -3.56 -15.77
N GLY A 16 10.70 -4.40 -15.22
CA GLY A 16 11.81 -4.97 -15.99
C GLY A 16 12.16 -6.41 -15.61
N TYR A 17 12.55 -7.21 -16.60
CA TYR A 17 13.06 -8.56 -16.38
C TYR A 17 14.56 -8.57 -15.97
N THR A 18 14.92 -9.52 -15.11
CA THR A 18 16.31 -9.85 -14.78
C THR A 18 16.49 -11.35 -14.56
N GLN A 19 17.64 -11.88 -14.97
CA GLN A 19 18.11 -13.22 -14.63
C GLN A 19 18.87 -13.25 -13.29
N GLU A 20 19.38 -12.11 -12.86
CA GLU A 20 20.10 -11.94 -11.59
C GLU A 20 19.15 -11.51 -10.47
N ASP A 21 19.69 -11.43 -9.25
CA ASP A 21 18.97 -10.92 -8.08
C ASP A 21 18.39 -9.50 -8.35
N PRO A 22 17.11 -9.24 -8.04
CA PRO A 22 16.48 -7.92 -8.14
C PRO A 22 17.28 -6.77 -7.51
N GLU A 23 17.99 -7.00 -6.41
CA GLU A 23 18.83 -6.00 -5.73
C GLU A 23 20.07 -5.63 -6.56
N ILE A 24 20.60 -6.57 -7.34
CA ILE A 24 21.69 -6.31 -8.28
C ILE A 24 21.18 -5.42 -9.41
N ARG A 25 20.00 -5.73 -9.98
CA ARG A 25 19.36 -4.87 -11.01
C ARG A 25 19.10 -3.47 -10.47
N LEU A 26 18.58 -3.34 -9.24
CA LEU A 26 18.38 -2.04 -8.59
C LEU A 26 19.68 -1.25 -8.54
N SER A 27 20.75 -1.86 -8.03
CA SER A 27 22.07 -1.24 -7.89
C SER A 27 22.66 -0.78 -9.23
N LEU A 28 22.39 -1.49 -10.32
CA LEU A 28 22.81 -1.11 -11.67
C LEU A 28 22.03 0.09 -12.20
N LEU A 29 20.71 0.09 -12.02
CA LEU A 29 19.84 1.19 -12.44
C LEU A 29 20.10 2.47 -11.64
N GLU A 30 20.40 2.36 -10.35
CA GLU A 30 20.70 3.52 -9.51
C GLU A 30 21.94 4.28 -9.98
N LYS A 31 22.97 3.58 -10.48
CA LYS A 31 24.19 4.22 -11.02
C LYS A 31 23.90 5.12 -12.23
N ALA A 32 22.81 4.87 -12.94
CA ALA A 32 22.38 5.63 -14.11
C ALA A 32 21.19 6.56 -13.83
N SER A 33 20.70 6.62 -12.58
CA SER A 33 19.55 7.43 -12.19
C SER A 33 19.99 8.63 -11.33
N PRO A 34 19.52 9.86 -11.63
CA PRO A 34 19.78 11.03 -10.79
C PRO A 34 19.00 11.00 -9.46
N GLU A 35 17.94 10.18 -9.39
CA GLU A 35 17.05 10.04 -8.24
C GLU A 35 17.23 8.68 -7.59
N LYS A 36 17.03 8.61 -6.26
CA LYS A 36 17.06 7.34 -5.52
C LYS A 36 16.00 6.38 -6.05
N LEU A 37 16.35 5.11 -6.19
CA LEU A 37 15.41 4.08 -6.60
C LEU A 37 15.01 3.22 -5.40
N LYS A 38 13.84 2.61 -5.49
CA LYS A 38 13.32 1.70 -4.46
C LYS A 38 12.74 0.46 -5.12
N LEU A 39 13.28 -0.70 -4.79
CA LEU A 39 12.66 -1.98 -5.16
C LEU A 39 11.35 -2.15 -4.36
N LEU A 40 10.22 -2.18 -5.06
CA LEU A 40 8.91 -2.49 -4.46
C LEU A 40 8.73 -4.00 -4.27
N GLY A 41 9.37 -4.79 -5.14
CA GLY A 41 9.43 -6.24 -5.07
C GLY A 41 9.64 -6.87 -6.43
N SER A 42 9.70 -8.20 -6.46
CA SER A 42 9.85 -8.98 -7.70
C SER A 42 8.93 -10.20 -7.73
N ILE A 43 8.39 -10.54 -8.91
CA ILE A 43 7.67 -11.80 -9.12
C ILE A 43 8.50 -12.74 -10.00
N GLU A 44 8.26 -14.04 -9.92
CA GLU A 44 8.78 -14.97 -10.92
C GLU A 44 8.18 -14.67 -12.29
N GLY A 45 8.98 -14.86 -13.33
CA GLY A 45 8.56 -14.57 -14.70
C GLY A 45 9.71 -14.51 -15.68
N THR A 46 9.34 -14.47 -16.96
CA THR A 46 10.20 -14.50 -18.14
C THR A 46 10.12 -13.19 -18.93
N PRO A 47 10.99 -12.94 -19.93
CA PRO A 47 10.85 -11.77 -20.81
C PRO A 47 9.47 -11.68 -21.49
N GLU A 48 8.84 -12.82 -21.80
CA GLU A 48 7.48 -12.85 -22.35
C GLU A 48 6.46 -12.34 -21.34
N LYS A 49 6.62 -12.68 -20.05
CA LYS A 49 5.77 -12.18 -18.96
C LYS A 49 5.93 -10.67 -18.79
N GLU A 50 7.15 -10.15 -18.93
CA GLU A 50 7.41 -8.72 -18.95
C GLU A 50 6.61 -8.05 -20.07
N ALA A 51 6.74 -8.55 -21.31
CA ALA A 51 6.03 -8.03 -22.47
C ALA A 51 4.51 -8.06 -22.29
N GLN A 52 3.96 -9.12 -21.68
CA GLN A 52 2.55 -9.22 -21.33
C GLN A 52 2.11 -8.13 -20.34
N LEU A 53 2.87 -7.91 -19.26
CA LEU A 53 2.59 -6.86 -18.28
C LEU A 53 2.69 -5.47 -18.90
N HIS A 54 3.68 -5.29 -19.77
CA HIS A 54 3.93 -4.08 -20.54
C HIS A 54 2.77 -3.71 -21.45
N ASN A 55 2.15 -4.71 -22.09
CA ASN A 55 0.95 -4.55 -22.91
C ASN A 55 -0.28 -4.31 -22.03
N PHE A 56 -0.44 -5.09 -20.95
CA PHE A 56 -1.55 -4.95 -20.01
C PHE A 56 -1.61 -3.56 -19.37
N PHE A 57 -0.46 -2.99 -19.03
CA PHE A 57 -0.35 -1.65 -18.43
C PHE A 57 -0.03 -0.55 -19.44
N GLN A 58 -0.22 -0.78 -20.74
CA GLN A 58 0.14 0.19 -21.78
C GLN A 58 -0.49 1.57 -21.55
N SER A 59 -1.72 1.65 -21.01
CA SER A 59 -2.40 2.91 -20.70
C SER A 59 -1.72 3.75 -19.61
N TYR A 60 -0.87 3.14 -18.77
CA TYR A 60 -0.10 3.81 -17.73
C TYR A 60 1.33 4.12 -18.17
N ARG A 61 1.76 3.66 -19.36
CA ARG A 61 3.14 3.82 -19.81
C ARG A 61 3.46 5.29 -20.05
N LEU A 62 4.58 5.73 -19.47
CA LEU A 62 5.13 7.07 -19.68
C LEU A 62 6.17 7.04 -20.81
N ASN A 63 7.30 6.37 -20.59
CA ASN A 63 8.34 6.19 -21.60
C ASN A 63 9.12 4.89 -21.36
N GLY A 64 9.39 4.14 -22.43
CA GLY A 64 10.11 2.86 -22.35
C GLY A 64 9.44 1.89 -21.37
N GLU A 65 10.19 1.53 -20.32
CA GLU A 65 9.79 0.61 -19.25
C GLU A 65 9.14 1.31 -18.05
N TRP A 66 8.93 2.62 -18.09
CA TRP A 66 8.43 3.42 -16.97
C TRP A 66 6.92 3.69 -17.06
N PHE A 67 6.23 3.53 -15.94
CA PHE A 67 4.78 3.64 -15.83
C PHE A 67 4.36 4.62 -14.73
N ASN A 68 3.24 5.30 -14.96
CA ASN A 68 2.61 6.22 -14.02
C ASN A 68 1.99 5.45 -12.84
N PRO A 69 2.39 5.72 -11.58
CA PRO A 69 1.95 4.99 -10.40
C PRO A 69 0.57 5.45 -9.91
N ASP A 70 -0.43 5.48 -10.79
CA ASP A 70 -1.80 5.77 -10.40
C ASP A 70 -2.34 4.69 -9.43
N SER A 71 -3.34 5.04 -8.63
CA SER A 71 -3.92 4.21 -7.58
C SER A 71 -4.34 2.82 -8.10
N LYS A 72 -4.92 2.75 -9.29
CA LYS A 72 -5.32 1.48 -9.91
C LYS A 72 -4.12 0.63 -10.34
N PHE A 73 -3.08 1.27 -10.86
CA PHE A 73 -1.83 0.61 -11.23
C PHE A 73 -1.10 0.06 -9.99
N LEU A 74 -0.98 0.87 -8.94
CA LEU A 74 -0.40 0.47 -7.66
C LEU A 74 -1.15 -0.71 -7.03
N TYR A 75 -2.48 -0.69 -7.07
CA TYR A 75 -3.30 -1.81 -6.60
C TYR A 75 -2.97 -3.10 -7.36
N CYS A 76 -2.92 -3.06 -8.70
CA CYS A 76 -2.57 -4.23 -9.50
C CYS A 76 -1.16 -4.76 -9.20
N ILE A 77 -0.16 -3.89 -9.05
CA ILE A 77 1.20 -4.31 -8.66
C ILE A 77 1.19 -4.97 -7.29
N LEU A 78 0.54 -4.36 -6.30
CA LEU A 78 0.42 -4.94 -4.96
C LEU A 78 -0.26 -6.31 -5.00
N THR A 79 -1.33 -6.47 -5.77
CA THR A 79 -1.98 -7.76 -5.99
C THR A 79 -1.01 -8.78 -6.60
N LEU A 80 -0.22 -8.41 -7.62
CA LEU A 80 0.78 -9.31 -8.20
C LEU A 80 1.87 -9.70 -7.19
N LEU A 81 2.30 -8.75 -6.35
CA LEU A 81 3.35 -8.98 -5.36
C LEU A 81 2.89 -9.80 -4.15
N LEU A 82 1.62 -9.72 -3.76
CA LEU A 82 1.05 -10.46 -2.64
C LEU A 82 0.66 -11.89 -3.00
N ASN A 83 0.40 -12.17 -4.28
CA ASN A 83 0.02 -13.51 -4.76
C ASN A 83 1.22 -14.35 -5.23
N LYS A 84 2.45 -14.02 -4.83
CA LYS A 84 3.68 -14.72 -5.28
C LYS A 84 3.72 -16.21 -4.95
N ASP A 85 3.03 -16.64 -3.89
CA ASP A 85 3.05 -18.01 -3.39
C ASP A 85 1.78 -18.81 -3.77
N LEU A 86 0.82 -18.21 -4.46
CA LEU A 86 -0.35 -18.94 -4.96
C LEU A 86 0.02 -19.61 -6.30
N GLN A 87 0.59 -20.81 -6.20
CA GLN A 87 0.33 -21.84 -7.19
C GLN A 87 -1.18 -22.09 -7.18
N ILE A 88 -1.94 -21.39 -8.04
CA ILE A 88 -3.34 -21.76 -8.24
C ILE A 88 -3.34 -23.03 -9.10
N GLU A 89 -3.10 -24.16 -8.44
CA GLU A 89 -3.49 -25.46 -8.94
C GLU A 89 -5.01 -25.58 -8.80
N SER A 90 -5.69 -25.50 -9.94
CA SER A 90 -7.10 -25.84 -10.17
C SER A 90 -8.18 -24.78 -9.86
N VAL A 91 -9.17 -24.76 -10.76
CA VAL A 91 -10.37 -23.90 -10.78
C VAL A 91 -11.34 -24.23 -9.62
N GLU A 92 -11.07 -25.27 -8.83
CA GLU A 92 -11.97 -25.79 -7.81
C GLU A 92 -11.94 -24.95 -6.51
N GLU A 93 -10.84 -24.26 -6.20
CA GLU A 93 -10.77 -23.36 -5.04
C GLU A 93 -11.53 -22.04 -5.23
N ILE A 94 -11.78 -21.60 -6.47
CA ILE A 94 -12.60 -20.42 -6.75
C ILE A 94 -14.04 -20.62 -6.28
N LYS A 95 -14.55 -21.86 -6.25
CA LYS A 95 -15.89 -22.16 -5.71
C LYS A 95 -15.96 -22.01 -4.18
N ASN A 96 -14.84 -22.08 -3.46
CA ASN A 96 -14.80 -21.75 -2.03
C ASN A 96 -14.81 -20.22 -1.78
N SER A 97 -14.60 -19.40 -2.81
CA SER A 97 -14.75 -17.94 -2.71
C SER A 97 -16.20 -17.53 -2.44
N ASP A 98 -17.20 -18.29 -2.87
CA ASP A 98 -18.61 -17.99 -2.58
C ASP A 98 -18.90 -18.07 -1.06
N PHE A 99 -18.12 -18.87 -0.31
CA PHE A 99 -18.16 -18.90 1.15
C PHE A 99 -17.49 -17.66 1.79
N ILE A 100 -16.41 -17.14 1.17
CA ILE A 100 -15.73 -15.92 1.63
C ILE A 100 -16.58 -14.67 1.33
N VAL A 101 -17.28 -14.62 0.19
CA VAL A 101 -18.21 -13.52 -0.13
C VAL A 101 -19.38 -13.48 0.86
N GLY A 102 -19.82 -14.62 1.39
CA GLY A 102 -20.80 -14.67 2.47
C GLY A 102 -20.31 -14.11 3.82
N THR A 103 -18.99 -13.93 3.97
CA THR A 103 -18.33 -13.43 5.20
C THR A 103 -17.92 -11.95 5.09
N LEU A 104 -17.72 -11.43 3.88
CA LEU A 104 -17.39 -10.02 3.64
C LEU A 104 -18.66 -9.17 3.67
N GLY A 105 -18.66 -8.13 4.50
CA GLY A 105 -19.73 -7.13 4.48
C GLY A 105 -19.76 -6.37 3.16
N THR A 106 -20.76 -5.51 2.99
CA THR A 106 -20.81 -4.57 1.87
C THR A 106 -19.54 -3.71 1.85
N LEU A 107 -19.15 -3.20 0.67
CA LEU A 107 -18.01 -2.29 0.53
C LEU A 107 -18.10 -1.09 1.50
N SER A 108 -19.30 -0.62 1.79
CA SER A 108 -19.54 0.45 2.76
C SER A 108 -19.19 0.02 4.18
N GLU A 109 -19.60 -1.18 4.59
CA GLU A 109 -19.31 -1.74 5.92
C GLU A 109 -17.82 -2.04 6.08
N GLU A 110 -17.19 -2.67 5.08
CA GLU A 110 -15.76 -2.96 5.11
C GLU A 110 -14.92 -1.67 5.14
N ARG A 111 -15.30 -0.64 4.37
CA ARG A 111 -14.68 0.69 4.47
C ARG A 111 -14.87 1.31 5.85
N ALA A 112 -16.06 1.22 6.42
CA ALA A 112 -16.33 1.77 7.75
C ALA A 112 -15.45 1.11 8.81
N LYS A 113 -15.23 -0.21 8.74
CA LYS A 113 -14.32 -0.94 9.63
C LYS A 113 -12.88 -0.45 9.51
N VAL A 114 -12.37 -0.29 8.28
CA VAL A 114 -11.01 0.19 8.04
C VAL A 114 -10.82 1.62 8.52
N ILE A 115 -11.77 2.51 8.23
CA ILE A 115 -11.75 3.91 8.68
C ILE A 115 -11.81 3.98 10.20
N GLU A 116 -12.71 3.23 10.85
CA GLU A 116 -12.80 3.20 12.31
C GLU A 116 -11.49 2.75 12.95
N LYS A 117 -10.91 1.65 12.45
CA LYS A 117 -9.63 1.16 12.95
C LYS A 117 -8.54 2.22 12.81
N PHE A 118 -8.40 2.80 11.63
CA PHE A 118 -7.43 3.85 11.36
C PHE A 118 -7.60 5.06 12.30
N GLU A 119 -8.82 5.60 12.40
CA GLU A 119 -9.08 6.79 13.22
C GLU A 119 -8.80 6.51 14.71
N ARG A 120 -9.17 5.32 15.21
CA ARG A 120 -8.90 4.90 16.59
C ARG A 120 -7.41 4.79 16.88
N ASP A 121 -6.67 4.12 16.00
CA ASP A 121 -5.23 3.88 16.16
C ASP A 121 -4.46 5.20 16.06
N TYR A 122 -4.81 6.04 15.08
CA TYR A 122 -4.21 7.36 14.90
C TYR A 122 -4.37 8.25 16.14
N ILE A 123 -5.59 8.36 16.69
CA ILE A 123 -5.84 9.21 17.85
C ILE A 123 -5.14 8.68 19.09
N SER A 124 -5.10 7.36 19.27
CA SER A 124 -4.42 6.73 20.41
C SER A 124 -2.92 7.06 20.38
N ASN A 125 -2.26 6.82 19.25
CA ASN A 125 -0.83 7.11 19.06
C ASN A 125 -0.55 8.61 19.18
N LEU A 126 -1.43 9.45 18.64
CA LEU A 126 -1.27 10.90 18.71
C LEU A 126 -1.38 11.42 20.14
N LEU A 127 -2.30 10.87 20.95
CA LEU A 127 -2.44 11.22 22.36
C LEU A 127 -1.24 10.72 23.18
N GLU A 128 -0.70 9.55 22.85
CA GLU A 128 0.52 9.02 23.47
C GLU A 128 1.72 9.95 23.23
N ILE A 129 1.98 10.30 21.97
CA ILE A 129 3.05 11.26 21.58
C ILE A 129 2.86 12.63 22.26
N CYS A 130 1.60 13.07 22.41
CA CYS A 130 1.27 14.36 23.00
C CYS A 130 1.07 14.31 24.52
N LYS A 131 1.31 13.16 25.17
CA LYS A 131 1.09 12.94 26.61
C LYS A 131 -0.31 13.35 27.09
N GLY A 132 -1.33 13.03 26.29
CA GLY A 132 -2.73 13.36 26.53
C GLY A 132 -3.11 14.83 26.31
N SER A 133 -2.23 15.66 25.72
CA SER A 133 -2.51 17.07 25.45
C SER A 133 -3.41 17.28 24.23
N ILE A 134 -4.69 17.58 24.48
CA ILE A 134 -5.71 17.78 23.44
C ILE A 134 -5.36 18.91 22.48
N ASN A 135 -4.90 20.06 22.98
CA ASN A 135 -4.58 21.20 22.12
C ASN A 135 -3.43 20.87 21.16
N LYS A 136 -2.39 20.21 21.67
CA LYS A 136 -1.23 19.79 20.85
C LYS A 136 -1.63 18.73 19.84
N SER A 137 -2.40 17.73 20.25
CA SER A 137 -2.91 16.69 19.36
C SER A 137 -3.79 17.29 18.25
N ALA A 138 -4.73 18.18 18.59
CA ALA A 138 -5.59 18.82 17.61
C ALA A 138 -4.80 19.65 16.58
N GLN A 139 -3.80 20.40 17.04
CA GLN A 139 -2.90 21.16 16.18
C GLN A 139 -2.11 20.25 15.22
N ILE A 140 -1.52 19.16 15.72
CA ILE A 140 -0.76 18.21 14.89
C ILE A 140 -1.67 17.50 13.88
N ALA A 141 -2.88 17.13 14.28
CA ALA A 141 -3.86 16.51 13.40
C ALA A 141 -4.50 17.46 12.40
N GLY A 142 -4.26 18.78 12.50
CA GLY A 142 -4.86 19.78 11.62
C GLY A 142 -6.38 19.89 11.75
N ILE A 143 -6.93 19.55 12.93
CA ILE A 143 -8.38 19.59 13.20
C ILE A 143 -8.69 20.45 14.43
N SER A 144 -9.95 20.86 14.58
CA SER A 144 -10.39 21.53 15.79
C SER A 144 -10.36 20.58 17.00
N THR A 145 -10.14 21.12 18.19
CA THR A 145 -10.23 20.36 19.45
C THR A 145 -11.61 19.72 19.62
N ARG A 146 -12.68 20.37 19.13
CA ARG A 146 -14.04 19.82 19.11
C ARG A 146 -14.16 18.58 18.23
N GLN A 147 -13.55 18.57 17.04
CA GLN A 147 -13.53 17.39 16.16
C GLN A 147 -12.74 16.25 16.81
N LEU A 148 -11.58 16.56 17.40
CA LEU A 148 -10.80 15.57 18.14
C LEU A 148 -11.61 14.97 19.30
N HIS A 149 -12.32 15.80 20.08
CA HIS A 149 -13.20 15.32 21.14
C HIS A 149 -14.34 14.44 20.61
N LYS A 150 -14.97 14.79 19.49
CA LYS A 150 -16.00 13.94 18.87
C LYS A 150 -15.46 12.56 18.52
N LEU A 151 -14.27 12.48 17.93
CA LEU A 151 -13.65 11.21 17.59
C LEU A 151 -13.26 10.42 18.84
N MET A 152 -12.69 11.07 19.86
CA MET A 152 -12.41 10.43 21.15
C MET A 152 -13.67 9.87 21.79
N THR A 153 -14.78 10.61 21.77
CA THR A 153 -16.08 10.12 22.27
C THR A 153 -16.59 8.94 21.45
N LYS A 154 -16.56 9.05 20.11
CA LYS A 154 -16.98 7.99 19.18
C LYS A 154 -16.24 6.68 19.47
N TYR A 155 -14.94 6.76 19.73
CA TYR A 155 -14.09 5.59 19.96
C TYR A 155 -13.83 5.28 21.43
N ARG A 156 -14.46 6.00 22.37
CA ARG A 156 -14.31 5.82 23.82
C ARG A 156 -12.85 5.93 24.31
N ILE A 157 -12.09 6.83 23.70
CA ILE A 157 -10.68 7.09 24.05
C ILE A 157 -10.63 8.15 25.15
N ILE A 158 -9.89 7.87 26.23
CA ILE A 158 -9.79 8.72 27.41
C ILE A 158 -8.37 9.26 27.50
N LYS A 159 -8.19 10.59 27.44
CA LYS A 159 -6.86 11.23 27.41
C LYS A 159 -6.03 10.96 28.66
N GLU A 160 -6.68 10.74 29.81
CA GLU A 160 -6.02 10.50 31.10
C GLU A 160 -5.12 9.26 31.06
N LYS A 161 -5.46 8.27 30.22
CA LYS A 161 -4.63 7.07 30.01
C LYS A 161 -3.24 7.38 29.43
N TYR A 162 -3.09 8.52 28.76
CA TYR A 162 -1.90 8.88 28.00
C TYR A 162 -1.04 9.94 28.69
N LYS A 163 -1.43 10.42 29.88
CA LYS A 163 -0.69 11.47 30.60
C LYS A 163 0.62 10.98 31.24
N TYR A 164 0.73 9.68 31.47
CA TYR A 164 1.86 9.03 32.17
C TYR A 164 2.54 7.97 31.31
N SER A 165 2.26 7.98 30.01
CA SER A 165 2.93 7.17 28.98
C SER A 165 4.31 7.72 28.64
#